data_AF-A0A7R7VEM3-F1
#
_entry.id   AF-A0A7R7VEM3-F1
#
_cell.length_a   1.000
_cell.length_b   1.000
_cell.length_c   1.000
_cell.angle_alpha   90.00
_cell.angle_beta   90.00
_cell.angle_gamma   90.00
#
_symmetry.space_group_name_H-M   'P 1'
#
loop_
_entity.id
_entity.type
_entity.pdbx_description
1 polymer ?
#
loop_
_entity_poly.entity_id
_entity_poly.type
_entity_poly.pdbx_seq_one_letter_code
_entity_poly.pdbx_strand_id
1 'polypeptide(L)'
;MANYKLSVRYENKKAYDTYSKVLLHIVNLRFISKGAQAVEPFTANDEQPPVETTTLRAINAISLGELRSVDLGPGLLTEIHVQKEEGS
;
A
#
# COMPACT_ATOMS: atom_id res chain seq x y z
N MET A 1 11.01 1.34 14.59
CA MET A 1 10.53 1.67 13.23
C MET A 1 9.05 1.32 13.18
N ALA A 2 8.20 2.16 12.61
CA ALA A 2 6.76 1.90 12.56
C ALA A 2 6.41 1.08 11.31
N ASN A 3 5.57 0.07 11.48
CA ASN A 3 4.97 -0.68 10.38
C ASN A 3 3.53 -0.19 10.14
N TYR A 4 3.13 -0.16 8.88
CA TYR A 4 1.81 0.26 8.45
C TYR A 4 1.24 -0.78 7.50
N LYS A 5 -0.02 -1.13 7.68
CA LYS A 5 -0.76 -1.93 6.71
C LYS A 5 -1.27 -1.00 5.61
N LEU A 6 -0.88 -1.26 4.37
CA LEU A 6 -1.44 -0.65 3.17
C LEU A 6 -2.44 -1.62 2.55
N SER A 7 -3.65 -1.16 2.32
CA SER A 7 -4.67 -1.84 1.51
C SER A 7 -4.93 -1.04 0.25
N VAL A 8 -4.98 -1.71 -0.90
CA VAL A 8 -5.25 -1.12 -2.21
C VAL A 8 -6.47 -1.81 -2.80
N ARG A 9 -7.52 -1.03 -3.08
CA ARG A 9 -8.72 -1.47 -3.79
C ARG A 9 -8.75 -0.85 -5.18
N TYR A 10 -9.18 -1.63 -6.16
CA TYR A 10 -9.40 -1.15 -7.52
C TYR A 10 -10.82 -0.66 -7.69
N GLU A 11 -11.01 0.55 -8.19
CA GLU A 11 -12.35 1.09 -8.45
C GLU A 11 -13.10 0.32 -9.54
N ASN A 12 -12.35 -0.28 -10.49
CA ASN A 12 -12.92 -0.99 -11.62
C ASN A 12 -11.92 -2.01 -12.21
N LYS A 13 -12.43 -2.89 -13.07
CA LYS A 13 -11.61 -3.92 -13.75
C LYS A 13 -10.46 -3.33 -14.56
N LYS A 14 -10.63 -2.16 -15.18
CA LYS A 14 -9.57 -1.52 -15.98
C LYS A 14 -8.37 -1.13 -15.10
N ALA A 15 -8.62 -0.59 -13.91
CA ALA A 15 -7.55 -0.29 -12.95
C ALA A 15 -6.82 -1.57 -12.53
N TYR A 16 -7.56 -2.63 -12.21
CA TYR A 16 -6.96 -3.93 -11.87
C TYR A 16 -6.08 -4.50 -13.00
N ASP A 17 -6.59 -4.54 -14.23
CA ASP A 17 -5.84 -5.04 -15.39
C ASP A 17 -4.59 -4.21 -15.67
N THR A 18 -4.63 -2.91 -15.38
CA THR A 18 -3.51 -1.97 -15.60
C THR A 18 -2.43 -2.12 -14.54
N TYR A 19 -2.80 -2.24 -13.26
CA TYR A 19 -1.87 -2.06 -12.16
C TYR A 19 -1.48 -3.33 -11.42
N SER A 20 -2.31 -4.37 -11.39
CA SER A 20 -2.07 -5.58 -10.57
C SER A 20 -0.66 -6.17 -10.73
N LYS A 21 -0.15 -6.22 -11.96
CA LYS A 21 1.20 -6.76 -12.27
C LYS A 21 2.36 -5.86 -11.86
N VAL A 22 2.10 -4.58 -11.61
CA VAL A 22 3.12 -3.56 -11.33
C VAL A 22 2.87 -2.83 -10.00
N LEU A 23 1.86 -3.24 -9.22
CA LEU A 23 1.43 -2.55 -8.01
C LEU A 23 2.58 -2.41 -7.01
N LEU A 24 3.32 -3.50 -6.75
CA LEU A 24 4.48 -3.47 -5.85
C LEU A 24 5.55 -2.47 -6.30
N HIS A 25 5.80 -2.38 -7.61
CA HIS A 25 6.76 -1.43 -8.15
C HIS A 25 6.29 0.01 -7.96
N ILE A 26 5.02 0.31 -8.24
CA ILE A 26 4.42 1.63 -8.04
C ILE A 26 4.49 2.03 -6.56
N VAL A 27 4.09 1.15 -5.67
CA VAL A 27 4.11 1.37 -4.21
C VAL A 27 5.52 1.69 -3.74
N ASN A 28 6.51 0.89 -4.12
CA ASN A 28 7.89 1.16 -3.74
C ASN A 28 8.39 2.51 -4.27
N LEU A 29 8.14 2.83 -5.54
CA LEU A 29 8.55 4.12 -6.12
C LEU A 29 7.89 5.33 -5.41
N ARG A 30 6.60 5.21 -5.08
CA ARG A 30 5.86 6.31 -4.46
C ARG A 30 6.24 6.51 -3.00
N PHE A 31 6.32 5.43 -2.23
CA PHE A 31 6.59 5.50 -0.79
C PHE A 31 8.07 5.70 -0.46
N ILE A 32 9.02 5.24 -1.29
CA ILE A 32 10.45 5.43 -0.99
C ILE A 32 10.83 6.91 -0.93
N SER A 33 10.24 7.73 -1.80
CA SER A 33 10.41 9.19 -1.80
C SER A 33 9.88 9.87 -0.53
N LYS A 34 9.00 9.17 0.19
CA LYS A 34 8.40 9.58 1.46
C LYS A 34 9.09 8.95 2.67
N GLY A 35 10.08 8.09 2.46
CA GLY A 35 10.80 7.42 3.55
C GLY A 35 10.08 6.19 4.10
N ALA A 36 9.25 5.52 3.29
CA ALA A 36 8.67 4.22 3.60
C ALA A 36 8.86 3.24 2.43
N GLN A 37 8.86 1.94 2.69
CA GLN A 37 8.95 0.92 1.62
C GLN A 37 8.08 -0.29 1.95
N ALA A 38 7.58 -0.97 0.92
CA ALA A 38 6.94 -2.27 1.12
C ALA A 38 8.02 -3.30 1.50
N VAL A 39 7.78 -4.05 2.57
CA VAL A 39 8.72 -5.08 3.08
C VAL A 39 8.26 -6.51 2.80
N GLU A 40 7.05 -6.67 2.29
CA GLU A 40 6.44 -7.96 1.98
C GLU A 40 5.75 -7.91 0.60
N PRO A 41 5.62 -9.05 -0.09
CA PRO A 41 4.76 -9.16 -1.26
C PRO A 41 3.31 -8.77 -0.93
N PHE A 42 2.55 -8.42 -1.97
CA PHE A 42 1.11 -8.22 -1.82
C PHE A 42 0.39 -9.56 -1.62
N THR A 43 -0.59 -9.56 -0.73
CA THR A 43 -1.59 -10.62 -0.59
C THR A 43 -2.93 -10.10 -1.09
N ALA A 44 -3.64 -10.91 -1.87
CA ALA A 44 -4.96 -10.58 -2.40
C ALA A 44 -6.03 -11.38 -1.66
N ASN A 45 -7.18 -10.76 -1.40
CA ASN A 45 -8.37 -11.48 -0.93
C ASN A 45 -9.16 -12.08 -2.12
N ASP A 46 -10.28 -12.76 -1.82
CA ASP A 46 -11.15 -13.40 -2.81
C ASP A 46 -12.22 -12.45 -3.41
N GLU A 47 -12.15 -11.13 -3.16
CA GLU A 47 -13.07 -10.15 -3.75
C GLU A 47 -12.76 -9.93 -5.25
N GLN A 48 -13.71 -9.36 -5.99
CA GLN A 48 -13.53 -9.07 -7.42
C GLN A 48 -14.02 -7.66 -7.79
N PRO A 49 -13.12 -6.69 -8.08
CA PRO A 49 -11.66 -6.81 -8.05
C PRO A 49 -11.11 -7.11 -6.63
N PRO A 50 -9.96 -7.78 -6.52
CA PRO A 50 -9.38 -8.11 -5.22
C PRO A 50 -8.90 -6.85 -4.50
N VAL A 51 -8.92 -6.89 -3.17
CA VAL A 51 -8.18 -5.95 -2.33
C VAL A 51 -6.81 -6.54 -2.07
N GLU A 52 -5.78 -5.80 -2.45
CA GLU A 52 -4.39 -6.18 -2.27
C GLU A 52 -3.80 -5.48 -1.05
N THR A 53 -3.18 -6.24 -0.16
CA THR A 53 -2.58 -5.71 1.08
C THR A 53 -1.10 -6.00 1.17
N THR A 54 -0.33 -5.07 1.73
CA THR A 54 1.09 -5.23 2.04
C THR A 54 1.46 -4.48 3.32
N THR A 55 2.65 -4.76 3.85
CA THR A 55 3.24 -4.05 4.97
C THR A 55 4.23 -3.00 4.46
N LEU A 56 4.01 -1.74 4.81
CA LEU A 56 4.96 -0.65 4.65
C LEU A 56 5.76 -0.46 5.94
N ARG A 57 7.08 -0.37 5.83
CA ARG A 57 7.97 0.02 6.94
C ARG A 57 8.44 1.45 6.75
N ALA A 58 8.24 2.30 7.76
CA ALA A 58 8.87 3.61 7.79
C ALA A 58 10.37 3.49 8.09
N ILE A 59 11.18 4.02 7.17
CA ILE A 59 12.64 4.07 7.25
C ILE A 59 13.07 5.40 7.92
N ASN A 60 12.33 6.47 7.65
CA ASN A 60 12.54 7.79 8.24
C ASN A 60 11.35 8.22 9.10
N ALA A 61 11.48 9.35 9.81
CA ALA A 61 10.36 9.98 10.50
C ALA A 61 9.34 10.50 9.47
N ILE A 62 8.33 9.69 9.16
CA ILE A 62 7.18 10.06 8.33
C ILE A 62 5.89 9.95 9.14
N SER A 63 4.99 10.91 8.96
CA SER A 63 3.67 10.87 9.57
C SER A 63 2.70 9.95 8.83
N LEU A 64 1.71 9.38 9.53
CA LEU A 64 0.63 8.62 8.91
C LEU A 64 -0.16 9.47 7.89
N GLY A 65 -0.30 10.78 8.14
CA GLY A 65 -0.97 11.70 7.22
C GLY A 65 -0.23 11.84 5.89
N GLU A 66 1.09 11.89 5.92
CA GLU A 66 1.92 11.92 4.69
C GLU A 66 1.88 10.61 3.92
N LEU A 67 1.80 9.47 4.61
CA LEU A 67 1.60 8.18 3.93
C LEU A 67 0.24 8.13 3.24
N ARG A 68 -0.81 8.61 3.92
CA ARG A 68 -2.19 8.62 3.39
C ARG A 68 -2.41 9.59 2.22
N SER A 69 -1.54 10.58 2.05
CA SER A 69 -1.63 11.52 0.92
C SER A 69 -0.93 11.02 -0.35
N VAL A 70 -0.32 9.83 -0.30
CA VAL A 70 0.34 9.23 -1.46
C VAL A 70 -0.71 8.72 -2.45
N ASP A 71 -0.77 9.36 -3.62
CA ASP A 71 -1.53 8.87 -4.76
C ASP A 71 -0.71 7.81 -5.54
N LEU A 72 -1.29 6.61 -5.66
CA LEU A 72 -0.70 5.51 -6.43
C LEU A 72 -1.07 5.55 -7.91
N GLY A 73 -2.14 6.26 -8.26
CA GLY A 73 -2.62 6.41 -9.63
C GLY A 73 -4.15 6.35 -9.74
N PRO A 74 -4.70 6.78 -10.88
CA PRO A 74 -6.14 6.84 -11.11
C PRO A 74 -6.79 5.47 -11.00
N GLY A 75 -7.89 5.37 -10.26
CA GLY A 75 -8.63 4.12 -10.07
C GLY A 75 -8.11 3.21 -8.95
N LEU A 76 -7.12 3.67 -8.17
CA LEU A 76 -6.62 3.00 -6.97
C LEU A 76 -7.10 3.74 -5.72
N LEU A 77 -7.81 3.03 -4.84
CA LEU A 77 -8.20 3.52 -3.53
C LEU A 77 -7.27 2.92 -2.49
N THR A 78 -6.65 3.77 -1.67
CA THR A 78 -5.66 3.34 -0.68
C THR A 78 -6.12 3.62 0.74
N GLU A 79 -5.96 2.63 1.60
CA GLU A 79 -6.16 2.77 3.05
C GLU A 79 -4.88 2.39 3.78
N ILE A 80 -4.45 3.24 4.73
CA ILE A 80 -3.23 3.02 5.52
C ILE A 80 -3.55 3.10 7.00
N HIS A 81 -3.16 2.05 7.72
CA HIS A 81 -3.36 1.91 9.16
C HIS A 81 -2.04 1.59 9.84
N VAL A 82 -1.85 2.09 11.07
CA VAL A 82 -0.72 1.67 11.90
C VAL A 82 -0.90 0.19 12.21
N GLN A 83 0.11 -0.60 11.91
CA GLN A 83 0.16 -1.99 12.35
C GLN A 83 0.71 -1.97 13.77
N LYS A 84 -0.17 -2.10 14.76
CA LYS A 84 0.28 -2.35 16.13
C LYS A 84 0.94 -3.72 16.13
N GLU A 85 2.18 -3.81 16.61
CA GLU A 85 2.73 -5.10 17.02
C GLU A 85 1.80 -5.61 18.13
N GLU A 86 0.99 -6.63 17.85
CA GLU A 86 0.40 -7.42 18.91
C GLU A 86 1.58 -8.07 19.64
N GLY A 87 1.90 -7.50 20.80
CA GLY A 87 2.98 -7.99 21.64
C GLY A 87 2.80 -9.47 21.95
N SER A 88 3.91 -10.19 21.94
CA SER A 88 4.05 -11.50 22.59
C SER A 88 5.43 -11.54 23.22
#